data_AF-A0A1W9MHN4-F1
#
_entry.id   AF-A0A1W9MHN4-F1
#
_cell.length_a   1.000
_cell.length_b   1.000
_cell.length_c   1.000
_cell.angle_alpha   90.00
_cell.angle_beta   90.00
_cell.angle_gamma   90.00
#
_symmetry.space_group_name_H-M   'P 1'
#
loop_
_entity.id
_entity.type
_entity.pdbx_description
1 polymer ?
#
loop_
_entity_poly.entity_id
_entity_poly.type
_entity_poly.pdbx_seq_one_letter_code
_entity_poly.pdbx_strand_id
1 'polypeptide(L)'
;MEQQAEAQARHDQLTAALTTNYSSLQRLREEGTLVEQLLLFERHNEVLREELVLATTALQEADDEVARRRKALLKTSQDKKVLEKLKNHQNLLYRRHLDQLERRQLDEIAVIRHQRER
;
A
#
# COMPACT_ATOMS: atom_id res chain seq x y z
N MET A 1 6.03 4.39 -1.55
CA MET A 1 5.77 5.28 -2.70
C MET A 1 7.07 5.85 -3.18
N GLU A 2 7.83 6.56 -2.33
CA GLU A 2 9.20 7.03 -2.67
C GLU A 2 10.11 5.88 -3.12
N GLN A 3 10.21 4.79 -2.35
CA GLN A 3 11.02 3.62 -2.73
C GLN A 3 10.64 2.94 -4.05
N GLN A 4 9.34 2.92 -4.40
CA GLN A 4 8.87 2.37 -5.69
C GLN A 4 9.24 3.31 -6.84
N ALA A 5 9.07 4.62 -6.63
CA ALA A 5 9.43 5.63 -7.61
C ALA A 5 10.96 5.67 -7.85
N GLU A 6 11.75 5.51 -6.80
CA GLU A 6 13.21 5.40 -6.88
C GLU A 6 13.65 4.13 -7.62
N ALA A 7 13.04 2.98 -7.32
CA ALA A 7 13.32 1.72 -8.02
C ALA A 7 12.96 1.81 -9.51
N GLN A 8 11.81 2.42 -9.84
CA GLN A 8 11.38 2.65 -11.21
C GLN A 8 12.34 3.59 -11.94
N ALA A 9 12.70 4.72 -11.33
CA ALA A 9 13.63 5.67 -11.93
C ALA A 9 15.01 5.03 -12.20
N ARG A 10 15.51 4.19 -11.29
CA ARG A 10 16.76 3.46 -11.46
C ARG A 10 16.68 2.44 -12.60
N HIS A 11 15.59 1.68 -12.68
CA HIS A 11 15.35 0.74 -13.77
C HIS A 11 15.31 1.47 -15.14
N ASP A 12 14.61 2.60 -15.21
CA ASP A 12 14.47 3.37 -16.44
C ASP A 12 15.80 4.00 -16.88
N GLN A 13 16.59 4.50 -15.92
CA GLN A 13 17.94 5.00 -16.18
C GLN A 13 18.86 3.92 -16.76
N LEU A 14 18.87 2.72 -16.17
CA LEU A 14 19.69 1.60 -16.65
C LEU A 14 19.25 1.12 -18.04
N THR A 15 17.93 1.09 -18.29
CA THR A 15 17.37 0.74 -19.60
C THR A 15 17.79 1.75 -20.67
N ALA A 16 17.71 3.05 -20.37
CA ALA A 16 18.14 4.11 -21.27
C ALA A 16 19.65 4.06 -21.52
N ALA A 17 20.46 3.79 -20.49
CA ALA A 17 21.91 3.66 -20.59
C ALA A 17 22.30 2.48 -21.51
N LEU A 18 21.68 1.31 -21.35
CA LEU A 18 21.90 0.16 -22.23
C LEU A 18 21.54 0.47 -23.68
N THR A 19 20.39 1.10 -23.91
CA THR A 19 19.94 1.44 -25.27
C THR A 19 20.92 2.41 -25.94
N THR A 20 21.42 3.38 -25.19
CA THR A 20 22.43 4.34 -25.64
C THR A 20 23.76 3.66 -25.97
N ASN A 21 24.22 2.75 -25.10
CA ASN A 21 25.46 2.01 -25.34
C ASN A 21 25.37 1.04 -26.51
N TYR A 22 24.21 0.40 -26.73
CA TYR A 22 24.00 -0.44 -27.91
C TYR A 22 24.04 0.36 -29.21
N SER A 23 23.35 1.50 -29.26
CA SER A 23 23.38 2.36 -30.44
C SER A 23 24.79 2.92 -30.72
N SER A 24 25.55 3.22 -29.67
CA SER A 24 26.94 3.68 -29.80
C SER A 24 27.87 2.57 -30.28
N LEU A 25 27.74 1.35 -29.73
CA LEU A 25 28.47 0.16 -30.19
C LEU A 25 28.19 -0.12 -31.66
N GLN A 26 26.93 -0.02 -32.09
CA GLN A 26 26.54 -0.27 -33.46
C GLN A 26 27.19 0.72 -34.44
N ARG A 27 27.21 2.02 -34.10
CA ARG A 27 27.92 3.03 -34.91
C ARG A 27 29.42 2.74 -35.00
N LEU A 28 30.06 2.44 -33.88
CA LEU A 28 31.50 2.11 -33.85
C LEU A 28 31.84 0.86 -34.68
N ARG A 29 30.94 -0.13 -34.72
CA ARG A 29 31.08 -1.30 -35.61
C ARG A 29 31.00 -0.92 -37.08
N GLU A 30 30.08 -0.03 -37.45
CA GLU A 30 29.90 0.44 -38.83
C GLU A 30 31.07 1.32 -39.31
N GLU A 31 31.67 2.10 -38.41
CA GLU A 31 32.80 3.00 -38.69
C GLU A 31 34.17 2.30 -38.78
N GLY A 32 34.26 1.02 -38.41
CA GLY A 32 35.51 0.26 -38.45
C GLY A 32 36.46 0.62 -37.30
N THR A 33 36.05 0.32 -36.07
CA THR A 33 36.80 0.58 -34.84
C THR A 33 37.70 -0.58 -34.39
N LEU A 34 38.69 -0.27 -33.53
CA LEU A 34 39.56 -1.25 -32.85
C LEU A 34 38.76 -2.27 -32.04
N VAL A 35 39.13 -3.54 -32.16
CA VAL A 35 38.47 -4.67 -31.45
C VAL A 35 38.45 -4.45 -29.93
N GLU A 36 39.50 -3.85 -29.36
CA GLU A 36 39.61 -3.55 -27.93
C GLU A 36 38.50 -2.62 -27.43
N GLN A 37 38.12 -1.62 -28.23
CA GLN A 37 37.05 -0.70 -27.89
C GLN A 37 35.68 -1.38 -27.94
N LEU A 38 35.45 -2.25 -28.93
CA LEU A 38 34.25 -3.07 -29.00
C LEU A 38 34.11 -3.98 -27.77
N LEU A 39 35.21 -4.60 -27.35
CA LEU A 39 35.24 -5.49 -26.19
C LEU A 39 34.95 -4.75 -24.88
N LEU A 40 35.39 -3.50 -24.76
CA LEU A 40 35.09 -2.65 -23.61
C LEU A 40 33.61 -2.30 -23.53
N PHE A 41 32.98 -1.94 -24.65
CA PHE A 41 31.54 -1.71 -24.71
C PHE A 41 30.72 -2.98 -24.42
N GLU A 42 31.14 -4.13 -24.95
CA GLU A 42 30.46 -5.41 -24.68
C GLU A 42 30.49 -5.75 -23.18
N ARG A 43 31.65 -5.65 -22.53
CA ARG A 43 31.77 -5.84 -21.07
C ARG A 43 30.95 -4.83 -20.27
N HIS A 44 30.94 -3.57 -20.68
CA HIS A 44 30.14 -2.56 -20.00
C HIS A 44 28.63 -2.84 -20.14
N ASN A 45 28.18 -3.30 -21.31
CA ASN A 45 26.81 -3.74 -21.51
C ASN A 45 26.44 -4.98 -20.67
N GLU A 46 27.38 -5.91 -20.45
CA GLU A 46 27.17 -7.04 -19.54
C GLU A 46 26.92 -6.56 -18.10
N VAL A 47 27.77 -5.67 -17.58
CA VAL A 47 27.60 -5.09 -16.24
C VAL A 47 26.25 -4.38 -16.12
N LEU A 48 25.90 -3.55 -17.10
CA LEU A 48 24.62 -2.84 -17.09
C LEU A 48 23.40 -3.78 -17.16
N ARG A 49 23.52 -4.92 -17.86
CA ARG A 49 22.47 -5.95 -17.89
C ARG A 49 22.31 -6.62 -16.52
N GLU A 50 23.40 -6.96 -15.86
CA GLU A 50 23.36 -7.52 -14.51
C GLU A 50 22.73 -6.52 -13.53
N GLU A 51 23.11 -5.25 -13.60
CA GLU A 51 22.50 -4.19 -12.81
C GLU A 51 21.01 -4.02 -13.12
N LEU A 52 20.60 -4.13 -14.39
CA LEU A 52 19.20 -4.05 -14.80
C LEU A 52 18.40 -5.22 -14.21
N VAL A 53 18.94 -6.44 -14.20
CA VAL A 53 18.28 -7.60 -13.59
C VAL A 53 18.06 -7.35 -12.09
N LEU A 54 19.07 -6.85 -11.38
CA LEU A 54 18.95 -6.52 -9.95
C LEU A 54 17.91 -5.41 -9.72
N ALA A 55 17.92 -4.36 -10.53
CA ALA A 55 16.95 -3.26 -10.45
C ALA A 55 15.51 -3.73 -10.74
N THR A 56 15.34 -4.66 -11.68
CA THR A 56 14.04 -5.25 -12.04
C THR A 56 13.47 -6.04 -10.87
N THR A 57 14.29 -6.88 -10.24
CA THR A 57 13.87 -7.65 -9.04
C THR A 57 13.49 -6.71 -7.90
N ALA A 58 14.29 -5.67 -7.64
CA ALA A 58 13.99 -4.69 -6.61
C ALA A 58 12.68 -3.93 -6.88
N LEU A 59 12.39 -3.60 -8.14
CA LEU A 59 11.14 -2.97 -8.53
C LEU A 59 9.94 -3.90 -8.29
N GLN A 60 10.05 -5.17 -8.67
CA GLN A 60 9.00 -6.16 -8.43
C GLN A 60 8.71 -6.35 -6.93
N GLU A 61 9.76 -6.43 -6.10
CA GLU A 61 9.59 -6.51 -4.65
C GLU A 61 8.90 -5.27 -4.07
N ALA A 62 9.25 -4.08 -4.56
CA ALA A 62 8.61 -2.83 -4.15
C ALA A 62 7.12 -2.79 -4.56
N ASP A 63 6.79 -3.26 -5.76
CA ASP A 63 5.42 -3.34 -6.26
C ASP A 63 4.57 -4.32 -5.44
N ASP A 64 5.11 -5.50 -5.16
CA ASP A 64 4.47 -6.52 -4.33
C ASP A 64 4.21 -5.99 -2.92
N GLU A 65 5.17 -5.27 -2.34
CA GLU A 65 5.01 -4.66 -1.03
C GLU A 65 3.89 -3.60 -1.01
N VAL A 66 3.83 -2.74 -2.03
CA VAL A 66 2.77 -1.75 -2.18
C VAL A 66 1.41 -2.44 -2.32
N ALA A 67 1.31 -3.50 -3.10
CA ALA A 67 0.08 -4.28 -3.27
C ALA A 67 -0.37 -4.91 -1.94
N ARG A 68 0.56 -5.53 -1.18
CA ARG A 68 0.29 -6.11 0.15
C ARG A 68 -0.23 -5.06 1.12
N ARG A 69 0.44 -3.90 1.20
CA ARG A 69 0.04 -2.80 2.09
C ARG A 69 -1.33 -2.24 1.74
N ARG A 70 -1.63 -2.06 0.44
CA ARG A 70 -2.95 -1.62 -0.02
C ARG A 70 -4.05 -2.60 0.38
N LYS A 71 -3.83 -3.90 0.19
CA LYS A 71 -4.78 -4.94 0.59
C LYS A 71 -5.00 -4.95 2.10
N ALA A 72 -3.94 -4.83 2.89
CA ALA A 72 -4.02 -4.75 4.35
C ALA A 72 -4.82 -3.51 4.79
N LEU A 73 -4.54 -2.34 4.21
CA LEU A 73 -5.23 -1.09 4.52
C LEU A 73 -6.74 -1.17 4.19
N LEU A 74 -7.10 -1.76 3.06
CA LEU A 74 -8.51 -1.96 2.70
C LEU A 74 -9.22 -2.85 3.71
N LYS A 75 -8.59 -3.96 4.11
CA LYS A 75 -9.15 -4.87 5.11
C LYS A 75 -9.33 -4.16 6.45
N THR A 76 -8.31 -3.47 6.96
CA THR A 76 -8.40 -2.77 8.25
C THR A 76 -9.45 -1.65 8.23
N SER A 77 -9.60 -0.95 7.11
CA SER A 77 -10.66 0.06 6.92
C SER A 77 -12.06 -0.56 6.98
N GLN A 78 -12.26 -1.71 6.33
CA GLN A 78 -13.52 -2.46 6.39
C GLN A 78 -13.81 -2.95 7.83
N ASP A 79 -12.82 -3.55 8.48
CA ASP A 79 -12.93 -4.05 9.85
C ASP A 79 -13.28 -2.92 10.83
N LYS A 80 -12.61 -1.76 10.70
CA LYS A 80 -12.93 -0.56 11.49
C LYS A 80 -14.39 -0.13 11.32
N LYS A 81 -14.89 -0.11 10.07
CA LYS A 81 -16.28 0.26 9.79
C LYS A 81 -17.28 -0.73 10.41
N VAL A 82 -16.96 -2.01 10.43
CA VAL A 82 -17.77 -3.04 11.10
C VAL A 82 -17.79 -2.80 12.61
N LEU A 83 -16.64 -2.57 13.22
CA LEU A 83 -16.53 -2.29 14.66
C LEU A 83 -17.29 -1.01 15.07
N GLU A 84 -17.19 0.05 14.27
CA GLU A 84 -17.96 1.28 14.51
C GLU A 84 -19.47 1.04 14.47
N LYS A 85 -19.95 0.25 13.51
CA LYS A 85 -21.37 -0.13 13.45
C LYS A 85 -21.80 -0.94 14.68
N LEU A 86 -21.00 -1.91 15.10
CA LEU A 86 -21.27 -2.72 16.30
C LEU A 86 -21.31 -1.85 17.57
N LYS A 87 -20.33 -0.96 17.73
CA LYS A 87 -20.29 0.01 18.84
C LYS A 87 -21.53 0.89 18.86
N ASN A 88 -21.92 1.43 17.70
CA ASN A 88 -23.11 2.27 17.59
C ASN A 88 -24.39 1.50 17.94
N HIS A 89 -24.50 0.25 17.50
CA HIS A 89 -25.61 -0.61 17.84
C HIS A 89 -25.67 -0.92 19.34
N GLN A 90 -24.53 -1.28 19.95
CA GLN A 90 -24.45 -1.53 21.39
C GLN A 90 -24.82 -0.30 22.21
N ASN A 91 -24.33 0.89 21.83
CA ASN A 91 -24.69 2.15 22.47
C ASN A 91 -26.19 2.43 22.39
N LEU A 92 -26.82 2.14 21.24
CA LEU A 92 -28.26 2.29 21.08
C LEU A 92 -29.04 1.34 22.00
N LEU A 93 -28.64 0.07 22.06
CA LEU A 93 -29.26 -0.91 22.94
C LEU A 93 -29.10 -0.53 24.41
N TYR A 94 -27.93 -0.06 24.80
CA TYR A 94 -27.66 0.38 26.16
C TYR A 94 -28.52 1.58 26.56
N ARG A 95 -28.65 2.59 25.68
CA ARG A 95 -29.56 3.72 25.92
C ARG A 95 -31.00 3.28 26.10
N ARG A 96 -31.50 2.43 25.21
CA ARG A 96 -32.86 1.86 25.33
C ARG A 96 -33.07 1.10 26.64
N HIS A 97 -32.05 0.38 27.10
CA HIS A 97 -32.10 -0.34 28.37
C HIS A 97 -32.19 0.63 29.55
N LEU A 98 -31.38 1.70 29.56
CA LEU A 98 -31.45 2.75 30.58
C LEU A 98 -32.83 3.42 30.58
N ASP A 99 -33.37 3.78 29.41
CA ASP A 99 -34.70 4.40 29.30
C ASP A 99 -35.80 3.48 29.86
N GLN A 100 -35.68 2.16 29.66
CA GLN A 100 -36.62 1.18 30.21
C GLN A 100 -36.52 1.07 31.73
N LEU A 101 -35.31 1.11 32.29
CA LEU A 101 -35.10 1.09 33.73
C LEU A 101 -35.66 2.36 34.38
N GLU A 102 -35.39 3.52 33.80
CA GLU A 102 -35.90 4.81 34.29
C GLU A 102 -37.43 4.84 34.28
N ARG A 103 -38.07 4.40 33.20
CA ARG A 103 -39.54 4.32 33.13
C ARG A 103 -40.13 3.43 34.22
N ARG A 104 -39.54 2.25 34.45
CA ARG A 104 -39.99 1.34 35.52
C ARG A 104 -39.88 1.99 36.89
N GLN A 105 -38.78 2.69 37.17
CA GLN A 105 -38.60 3.41 38.43
C GLN A 105 -39.63 4.53 38.60
N LEU A 106 -39.92 5.29 37.54
CA LEU A 106 -40.95 6.33 37.58
C LEU A 106 -42.35 5.75 37.81
N ASP A 107 -42.67 4.62 37.18
CA ASP A 107 -43.94 3.90 37.39
C ASP A 107 -44.06 3.43 38.85
N GLU A 108 -43.00 2.86 39.42
CA GLU A 108 -42.94 2.47 40.84
C GLU A 108 -43.18 3.67 41.78
N ILE A 109 -42.52 4.80 41.52
CA ILE A 109 -42.70 6.04 42.29
C ILE A 109 -44.15 6.53 42.18
N ALA A 110 -44.75 6.50 41.00
CA ALA A 110 -46.12 6.93 40.77
C ALA A 110 -47.12 6.07 41.57
N VAL A 111 -46.93 4.75 41.59
CA VAL A 111 -47.75 3.81 42.39
C VAL A 111 -47.62 4.11 43.88
N ILE A 112 -46.38 4.26 44.39
CA ILE A 112 -46.14 4.59 45.81
C ILE A 112 -46.80 5.91 46.20
N ARG A 113 -46.69 6.93 45.35
CA ARG A 113 -47.29 8.24 45.60
C ARG A 113 -48.82 8.14 45.66
N HIS A 114 -49.44 7.45 44.71
CA HIS A 114 -50.89 7.26 44.69
C HIS A 114 -51.40 6.51 45.93
N GLN A 115 -50.63 5.54 46.44
CA GLN A 115 -50.97 4.82 47.67
C GLN A 115 -50.88 5.68 48.94
N ARG A 116 -50.02 6.71 48.96
CA ARG A 116 -49.88 7.63 50.11
C ARG A 116 -50.93 8.74 50.14
N GLU A 117 -51.51 9.08 49.00
CA GLU A 117 -52.55 10.10 48.86
C GLU A 117 -53.97 9.54 49.10
N ARG A 118 -54.12 8.22 49.28
CA ARG A 118 -55.33 7.54 49.75
C ARG A 118 -55.29 7.31 51.25
#